data_AF-A0A7J4V9T4-F1
#
_entry.id   AF-A0A7J4V9T4-F1
#
_cell.length_a   1.000
_cell.length_b   1.000
_cell.length_c   1.000
_cell.angle_alpha   90.00
_cell.angle_beta   90.00
_cell.angle_gamma   90.00
#
_symmetry.space_group_name_H-M   'P 1'
#
loop_
_entity.id
_entity.type
_entity.pdbx_description
1 polymer ?
#
loop_
_entity_poly.entity_id
_entity_poly.type
_entity_poly.pdbx_seq_one_letter_code
_entity_poly.pdbx_strand_id
1 'polypeptide(L)'
;MIKKGETAMENKRATLQPVEEDRCLVYFDGKLLHTHLAEPFPPVAKDLAEILADDLNFVYSIGEADYKYSLVYCVLSTFAYTTPGQTCVDPNCKLNPASHTIDVANMLVWDRCFRMAPDPHFGIIQRVANYPVTSFLEGDLFDLPVNHCYSIEEIRASEASPYFENAVRKFSKLASSLTRAQRFATILVSNMWRDFSISMTLLLIAKLVTPEDYFKAVLVFRYEDFRERLTKAQKEESRRFAQKIQNLLKALDSNGIKQLI
;
A
#
# COMPACT_ATOMS: atom_id res chain seq x y z
N MET A 1 23.88 7.35 -47.84
CA MET A 1 24.03 7.85 -46.45
C MET A 1 22.78 8.61 -46.07
N ILE A 2 21.92 8.01 -45.24
CA ILE A 2 20.90 8.73 -44.48
C ILE A 2 20.95 8.12 -43.07
N LYS A 3 21.59 8.82 -42.14
CA LYS A 3 21.45 8.56 -40.70
C LYS A 3 20.11 9.16 -40.29
N LYS A 4 19.06 8.35 -40.15
CA LYS A 4 17.92 8.70 -39.30
C LYS A 4 18.17 8.10 -37.92
N GLY A 5 18.85 8.88 -37.09
CA GLY A 5 18.74 8.75 -35.65
C GLY A 5 17.41 9.38 -35.25
N GLU A 6 16.32 8.62 -35.34
CA GLU A 6 15.12 8.90 -34.56
C GLU A 6 15.33 8.19 -33.22
N THR A 7 15.97 8.88 -32.28
CA THR A 7 15.83 8.55 -30.86
C THR A 7 14.34 8.63 -30.56
N ALA A 8 13.71 7.49 -30.27
CA ALA A 8 12.38 7.47 -29.70
C ALA A 8 12.42 8.33 -28.45
N MET A 9 11.87 9.55 -28.52
CA MET A 9 11.50 10.27 -27.30
C MET A 9 10.51 9.36 -26.60
N GLU A 10 10.93 8.71 -25.51
CA GLU A 10 10.00 8.14 -24.56
C GLU A 10 8.97 9.23 -24.28
N ASN A 11 7.70 9.00 -24.64
CA ASN A 11 6.60 9.91 -24.37
C ASN A 11 6.33 9.93 -22.86
N LYS A 12 7.26 10.51 -22.10
CA LYS A 12 7.11 10.77 -20.67
C LYS A 12 6.12 11.92 -20.52
N ARG A 13 5.07 11.66 -19.74
CA ARG A 13 4.07 12.68 -19.38
C ARG A 13 4.49 13.44 -18.13
N ALA A 14 5.16 12.76 -17.21
CA ALA A 14 5.71 13.37 -16.02
C ALA A 14 7.14 13.87 -16.28
N THR A 15 7.39 15.15 -16.00
CA THR A 15 8.70 15.80 -16.16
C THR A 15 9.04 16.62 -14.92
N LEU A 16 10.33 16.93 -14.76
CA LEU A 16 10.86 17.65 -13.60
C LEU A 16 11.40 19.01 -14.01
N GLN A 17 11.13 20.03 -13.20
CA GLN A 17 11.73 21.35 -13.32
C GLN A 17 12.48 21.69 -12.01
N PRO A 18 13.82 21.83 -12.05
CA PRO A 18 14.58 22.30 -10.90
C PRO A 18 14.17 23.71 -10.50
N VAL A 19 14.07 23.97 -9.20
CA VAL A 19 13.79 25.31 -8.64
C VAL A 19 14.84 25.76 -7.64
N GLU A 20 15.44 24.82 -6.90
CA GLU A 20 16.58 25.02 -5.99
C GLU A 20 17.57 23.85 -6.17
N GLU A 21 18.76 23.93 -5.57
CA GLU A 21 19.85 22.97 -5.77
C GLU A 21 19.41 21.51 -5.57
N ASP A 22 18.52 21.26 -4.61
CA ASP A 22 18.00 19.92 -4.27
C ASP A 22 16.47 19.78 -4.37
N ARG A 23 15.77 20.71 -5.03
CA ARG A 23 14.29 20.67 -5.12
C ARG A 23 13.78 20.81 -6.54
N CYS A 24 12.73 20.06 -6.85
CA CYS A 24 12.09 20.06 -8.16
C CYS A 24 10.58 20.21 -8.04
N LEU A 25 10.00 20.96 -8.99
CA LEU A 25 8.60 20.90 -9.32
C LEU A 25 8.35 19.70 -10.26
N VAL A 26 7.20 19.06 -10.09
CA VAL A 26 6.76 17.95 -10.94
C VAL A 26 5.62 18.41 -11.83
N TYR A 27 5.77 18.18 -13.12
CA TYR A 27 4.76 18.47 -14.14
C TYR A 27 4.19 17.16 -14.67
N PHE A 28 2.91 17.14 -15.01
CA PHE A 28 2.24 16.04 -15.70
C PHE A 28 1.44 16.59 -16.89
N ASP A 29 1.64 16.02 -18.07
CA ASP A 29 1.06 16.52 -19.34
C ASP A 29 1.38 18.00 -19.58
N GLY A 30 2.61 18.43 -19.26
CA GLY A 30 3.08 19.80 -19.42
C GLY A 30 2.45 20.81 -18.46
N LYS A 31 1.63 20.37 -17.49
CA LYS A 31 1.01 21.21 -16.46
C LYS A 31 1.63 20.93 -15.11
N LEU A 32 1.74 21.94 -14.27
CA LEU A 32 2.18 21.77 -12.90
C LEU A 32 1.23 20.78 -12.20
N LEU A 33 1.81 19.78 -11.51
CA LEU A 33 1.02 18.82 -10.76
C LEU A 33 0.25 19.54 -9.65
N HIS A 34 -0.97 19.08 -9.36
CA HIS A 34 -1.78 19.62 -8.26
C HIS A 34 -2.03 18.52 -7.24
N THR A 35 -2.25 18.91 -5.99
CA THR A 35 -2.59 18.00 -4.90
C THR A 35 -4.06 17.57 -4.94
N HIS A 36 -4.48 16.69 -4.03
CA HIS A 36 -5.87 16.28 -3.84
C HIS A 36 -6.80 17.44 -3.45
N LEU A 37 -6.22 18.53 -2.94
CA LEU A 37 -6.92 19.78 -2.63
C LEU A 37 -7.01 20.74 -3.82
N ALA A 38 -6.56 20.33 -5.01
CA ALA A 38 -6.43 21.17 -6.20
C ALA A 38 -5.50 22.37 -6.02
N GLU A 39 -4.58 22.31 -5.04
CA GLU A 39 -3.51 23.29 -4.83
C GLU A 39 -2.24 22.89 -5.60
N PRO A 40 -1.41 23.85 -6.06
CA PRO A 40 -0.18 23.57 -6.79
C PRO A 40 0.84 22.76 -5.99
N PHE A 41 1.20 21.57 -6.47
CA PHE A 41 2.08 20.65 -5.74
C PHE A 41 3.43 21.31 -5.41
N PRO A 42 3.85 21.31 -4.13
CA PRO A 42 5.03 22.06 -3.71
C PRO A 42 6.31 21.44 -4.29
N PRO A 43 7.41 22.20 -4.40
CA PRO A 43 8.70 21.62 -4.70
C PRO A 43 9.09 20.55 -3.67
N VAL A 44 9.50 19.38 -4.13
CA VAL A 44 9.98 18.29 -3.26
C VAL A 44 11.43 17.99 -3.52
N ALA A 45 12.08 17.28 -2.58
CA ALA A 45 13.46 16.84 -2.74
C ALA A 45 13.62 16.09 -4.08
N LYS A 46 14.76 16.31 -4.75
CA LYS A 46 15.01 15.81 -6.10
C LYS A 46 14.83 14.29 -6.21
N ASP A 47 15.35 13.53 -5.25
CA ASP A 47 15.21 12.07 -5.20
C ASP A 47 13.74 11.62 -5.16
N LEU A 48 12.93 12.31 -4.36
CA LEU A 48 11.51 12.05 -4.24
C LEU A 48 10.73 12.49 -5.48
N ALA A 49 11.14 13.59 -6.11
CA ALA A 49 10.57 14.07 -7.38
C ALA A 49 10.83 13.07 -8.51
N GLU A 50 12.03 12.51 -8.59
CA GLU A 50 12.41 11.47 -9.54
C GLU A 50 11.56 10.21 -9.34
N ILE A 51 11.43 9.72 -8.09
CA ILE A 51 10.57 8.57 -7.78
C ILE A 51 9.11 8.84 -8.18
N LEU A 52 8.58 10.03 -7.88
CA LEU A 52 7.22 10.43 -8.25
C LEU A 52 7.05 10.47 -9.78
N ALA A 53 7.96 11.11 -10.51
CA ALA A 53 7.86 11.19 -11.97
C ALA A 53 7.97 9.82 -12.64
N ASP A 54 8.85 8.94 -12.15
CA ASP A 54 8.96 7.57 -12.63
C ASP A 54 7.68 6.77 -12.36
N ASP A 55 7.08 6.91 -11.17
CA ASP A 55 5.82 6.24 -10.84
C ASP A 55 4.66 6.75 -11.70
N LEU A 56 4.57 8.05 -11.94
CA LEU A 56 3.55 8.66 -12.81
C LEU A 56 3.68 8.19 -14.27
N ASN A 57 4.91 8.16 -14.79
CA ASN A 57 5.17 7.67 -16.14
C ASN A 57 4.88 6.16 -16.25
N PHE A 58 5.19 5.39 -15.20
CA PHE A 58 4.87 3.97 -15.14
C PHE A 58 3.35 3.73 -15.14
N VAL A 59 2.61 4.42 -14.27
CA VAL A 59 1.13 4.35 -14.18
C VAL A 59 0.50 4.67 -15.55
N TYR A 60 0.98 5.71 -16.22
CA TYR A 60 0.53 6.02 -17.57
C TYR A 60 0.86 4.90 -18.58
N SER A 61 2.07 4.34 -18.53
CA SER A 61 2.52 3.30 -19.46
C SER A 61 1.68 2.02 -19.41
N ILE A 62 1.04 1.74 -18.27
CA ILE A 62 0.17 0.58 -18.08
C ILE A 62 -1.31 0.85 -18.41
N GLY A 63 -1.61 2.04 -18.95
CA GLY A 63 -2.94 2.41 -19.45
C GLY A 63 -3.85 3.12 -18.46
N GLU A 64 -3.33 3.53 -17.29
CA GLU A 64 -4.10 4.30 -16.32
C GLU A 64 -4.18 5.76 -16.78
N ALA A 65 -5.40 6.29 -16.87
CA ALA A 65 -5.63 7.61 -17.47
C ALA A 65 -5.38 8.79 -16.51
N ASP A 66 -5.38 8.55 -15.19
CA ASP A 66 -5.27 9.58 -14.16
C ASP A 66 -4.04 9.31 -13.27
N TYR A 67 -3.26 10.35 -12.98
CA TYR A 67 -2.13 10.25 -12.04
C TYR A 67 -2.57 9.84 -10.63
N LYS A 68 -3.86 9.94 -10.27
CA LYS A 68 -4.41 9.44 -9.01
C LYS A 68 -4.31 7.93 -8.82
N TYR A 69 -3.96 7.16 -9.85
CA TYR A 69 -3.63 5.75 -9.72
C TYR A 69 -2.18 5.49 -9.21
N SER A 70 -1.38 6.55 -9.05
CA SER A 70 -0.06 6.51 -8.41
C SER A 70 -0.19 6.54 -6.89
N LEU A 71 0.36 5.51 -6.23
CA LEU A 71 0.39 5.44 -4.78
C LEU A 71 1.37 6.45 -4.20
N VAL A 72 2.49 6.70 -4.88
CA VAL A 72 3.46 7.73 -4.49
C VAL A 72 2.79 9.10 -4.49
N TYR A 73 2.09 9.45 -5.58
CA TYR A 73 1.32 10.68 -5.65
C TYR A 73 0.30 10.76 -4.52
N CYS A 74 -0.50 9.72 -4.29
CA CYS A 74 -1.54 9.72 -3.25
C CYS A 74 -0.96 9.99 -1.86
N VAL A 75 0.17 9.37 -1.51
CA VAL A 75 0.87 9.63 -0.25
C VAL A 75 1.35 11.08 -0.22
N LEU A 76 2.15 11.52 -1.18
CA LEU A 76 2.76 12.84 -1.13
C LEU A 76 1.74 13.98 -1.17
N SER A 77 0.70 13.82 -1.98
CA SER A 77 -0.41 14.76 -2.10
C SER A 77 -1.20 14.92 -0.80
N THR A 78 -1.33 13.83 -0.03
CA THR A 78 -1.97 13.84 1.31
C THR A 78 -1.14 14.63 2.33
N PHE A 79 0.19 14.59 2.24
CA PHE A 79 1.09 15.22 3.20
C PHE A 79 1.70 16.55 2.73
N ALA A 80 1.45 16.97 1.49
CA ALA A 80 2.11 18.12 0.85
C ALA A 80 2.07 19.44 1.65
N TYR A 81 1.01 19.65 2.43
CA TYR A 81 0.84 20.84 3.29
C TYR A 81 0.59 20.50 4.75
N THR A 82 0.86 19.26 5.16
CA THR A 82 0.72 18.91 6.57
C THR A 82 1.98 19.34 7.30
N THR A 83 1.88 20.35 8.17
CA THR A 83 2.99 20.66 9.07
C THR A 83 3.11 19.54 10.12
N PRO A 84 4.33 19.10 10.49
CA PRO A 84 4.52 18.20 11.62
C PRO A 84 3.81 18.75 12.87
N GLY A 85 2.88 17.98 13.45
CA GLY A 85 2.10 18.39 14.62
C GLY A 85 0.83 19.21 14.35
N GLN A 86 0.55 19.65 13.12
CA GLN A 86 -0.76 20.20 12.77
C GLN A 86 -1.72 19.04 12.44
N THR A 87 -2.58 18.67 13.38
CA THR A 87 -3.87 18.05 13.04
C THR A 87 -4.71 19.11 12.34
N CYS A 88 -5.24 18.82 11.15
CA CYS A 88 -6.24 19.68 10.52
C CYS A 88 -7.33 20.00 11.55
N VAL A 89 -7.42 21.26 11.95
CA VAL A 89 -8.30 21.73 13.03
C VAL A 89 -9.76 21.82 12.57
N ASP A 90 -10.01 21.61 11.27
CA ASP A 90 -11.34 21.51 10.71
C ASP A 90 -11.87 20.07 10.87
N PRO A 91 -12.93 19.85 11.67
CA PRO A 91 -13.56 18.54 11.84
C PRO A 91 -14.19 17.98 10.54
N ASN A 92 -14.35 18.80 9.49
CA ASN A 92 -14.78 18.38 8.15
C ASN A 92 -13.61 18.16 7.19
N CYS A 93 -12.37 18.36 7.63
CA CYS A 93 -11.20 18.10 6.80
C CYS A 93 -11.07 16.58 6.59
N LYS A 94 -11.38 16.14 5.37
CA LYS A 94 -11.20 14.75 4.91
C LYS A 94 -9.74 14.27 4.91
N LEU A 95 -8.79 15.12 5.31
CA LEU A 95 -7.36 14.84 5.40
C LEU A 95 -6.84 14.91 6.85
N ASN A 96 -7.70 14.75 7.86
CA ASN A 96 -7.26 14.81 9.25
C ASN A 96 -6.11 13.81 9.51
N PRO A 97 -4.90 14.29 9.83
CA PRO A 97 -3.76 13.49 10.26
C PRO A 97 -4.08 12.41 11.29
N ALA A 98 -4.95 12.75 12.26
CA ALA A 98 -5.35 11.88 13.34
C ALA A 98 -6.29 10.76 12.90
N SER A 99 -6.93 10.84 11.72
CA SER A 99 -7.77 9.77 11.18
C SER A 99 -7.00 8.66 10.46
N HIS A 100 -5.67 8.75 10.39
CA HIS A 100 -4.80 7.72 9.79
C HIS A 100 -4.28 6.70 10.81
N THR A 101 -4.93 6.61 11.97
CA THR A 101 -4.64 5.56 12.95
C THR A 101 -5.17 4.22 12.45
N ILE A 102 -4.28 3.23 12.38
CA ILE A 102 -4.65 1.85 12.10
C ILE A 102 -5.24 1.27 13.38
N ASP A 103 -6.55 1.07 13.40
CA ASP A 103 -7.22 0.34 14.47
C ASP A 103 -7.00 -1.16 14.29
N VAL A 104 -5.82 -1.62 14.70
CA VAL A 104 -5.40 -3.01 14.53
C VAL A 104 -6.39 -3.99 15.15
N ALA A 105 -6.96 -3.67 16.32
CA ALA A 105 -7.91 -4.54 16.99
C ALA A 105 -9.16 -4.74 16.14
N ASN A 106 -9.77 -3.66 15.64
CA ASN A 106 -10.97 -3.77 14.81
C ASN A 106 -10.67 -4.35 13.41
N MET A 107 -9.53 -4.03 12.81
CA MET A 107 -9.19 -4.50 11.46
C MET A 107 -8.81 -5.99 11.43
N LEU A 108 -8.12 -6.50 12.46
CA LEU A 108 -7.71 -7.91 12.52
C LEU A 108 -8.90 -8.88 12.60
N VAL A 109 -10.03 -8.46 13.15
CA VAL A 109 -11.26 -9.27 13.18
C VAL A 109 -11.74 -9.64 11.77
N TRP A 110 -11.45 -8.79 10.77
CA TRP A 110 -11.85 -8.99 9.37
C TRP A 110 -10.74 -9.54 8.48
N ASP A 111 -9.57 -9.74 9.05
CA ASP A 111 -8.40 -10.12 8.29
C ASP A 111 -8.48 -11.59 7.83
N ARG A 112 -8.44 -11.79 6.51
CA ARG A 112 -8.58 -13.10 5.87
C ARG A 112 -7.46 -14.07 6.25
N CYS A 113 -6.30 -13.57 6.66
CA CYS A 113 -5.21 -14.40 7.17
C CYS A 113 -5.60 -15.17 8.45
N PHE A 114 -6.61 -14.71 9.20
CA PHE A 114 -7.13 -15.39 10.39
C PHE A 114 -8.48 -16.08 10.15
N ARG A 115 -8.99 -16.04 8.92
CA ARG A 115 -10.31 -16.54 8.51
C ARG A 115 -10.19 -17.41 7.27
N MET A 116 -9.28 -18.38 7.36
CA MET A 116 -9.04 -19.35 6.28
C MET A 116 -10.25 -20.26 6.08
N ALA A 117 -10.41 -20.76 4.86
CA ALA A 117 -11.46 -21.67 4.46
C ALA A 117 -11.40 -22.98 5.27
N PRO A 118 -12.55 -23.54 5.67
CA PRO A 118 -12.62 -24.83 6.36
C PRO A 118 -12.21 -26.02 5.47
N ASP A 119 -12.31 -25.85 4.14
CA ASP A 119 -11.98 -26.90 3.19
C ASP A 119 -10.48 -27.27 3.25
N PRO A 120 -10.10 -28.55 3.41
CA PRO A 120 -8.71 -28.96 3.53
C PRO A 120 -7.83 -28.62 2.31
N HIS A 121 -8.37 -28.65 1.09
CA HIS A 121 -7.60 -28.38 -0.13
C HIS A 121 -7.28 -26.88 -0.21
N PHE A 122 -8.28 -26.02 -0.02
CA PHE A 122 -8.08 -24.57 0.01
C PHE A 122 -7.30 -24.10 1.23
N GLY A 123 -7.53 -24.73 2.39
CA GLY A 123 -6.87 -24.38 3.65
C GLY A 123 -5.36 -24.65 3.63
N ILE A 124 -4.87 -25.69 2.94
CA ILE A 124 -3.42 -25.93 2.77
C ILE A 124 -2.78 -24.79 1.97
N ILE A 125 -3.40 -24.38 0.87
CA ILE A 125 -2.88 -23.33 -0.02
C ILE A 125 -2.90 -21.98 0.70
N GLN A 126 -3.99 -21.66 1.39
CA GLN A 126 -4.09 -20.47 2.21
C GLN A 126 -3.05 -20.46 3.34
N ARG A 127 -2.77 -21.60 3.99
CA ARG A 127 -1.69 -21.69 4.98
C ARG A 127 -0.31 -21.37 4.40
N VAL A 128 -0.02 -21.83 3.19
CA VAL A 128 1.25 -21.50 2.50
C VAL A 128 1.31 -20.00 2.18
N ALA A 129 0.23 -19.44 1.65
CA ALA A 129 0.15 -18.00 1.35
C ALA A 129 0.19 -17.12 2.61
N ASN A 130 -0.31 -17.65 3.74
CA ASN A 130 -0.32 -16.99 5.04
C ASN A 130 0.98 -17.17 5.82
N TYR A 131 1.93 -17.95 5.30
CA TYR A 131 3.18 -18.26 5.98
C TYR A 131 3.92 -17.03 6.54
N PRO A 132 3.96 -15.86 5.85
CA PRO A 132 4.63 -14.70 6.42
C PRO A 132 3.97 -14.15 7.70
N VAL A 133 2.64 -14.15 7.76
CA VAL A 133 1.89 -13.71 8.95
C VAL A 133 2.10 -14.70 10.08
N THR A 134 2.02 -16.01 9.79
CA THR A 134 2.22 -17.02 10.81
C THR A 134 3.67 -17.04 11.30
N SER A 135 4.64 -16.93 10.40
CA SER A 135 6.06 -16.81 10.73
C SER A 135 6.36 -15.57 11.58
N PHE A 136 5.69 -14.44 11.36
CA PHE A 136 5.83 -13.24 12.19
C PHE A 136 5.24 -13.41 13.61
N LEU A 137 4.13 -14.15 13.72
CA LEU A 137 3.51 -14.45 15.00
C LEU A 137 4.28 -15.52 15.80
N GLU A 138 5.04 -16.39 15.15
CA GLU A 138 5.83 -17.45 15.78
C GLU A 138 4.96 -18.31 16.73
N GLY A 139 5.34 -18.42 18.01
CA GLY A 139 4.59 -19.15 19.03
C GLY A 139 3.28 -18.49 19.47
N ASP A 140 2.94 -17.29 19.01
CA ASP A 140 1.69 -16.60 19.37
C ASP A 140 0.48 -17.08 18.55
N LEU A 141 0.66 -18.09 17.69
CA LEU A 141 -0.40 -18.69 16.86
C LEU A 141 -1.34 -19.63 17.61
N PHE A 142 -0.94 -20.14 18.78
CA PHE A 142 -1.71 -21.15 19.50
C PHE A 142 -3.08 -20.64 19.97
N ASP A 143 -3.30 -19.32 19.97
CA ASP A 143 -4.53 -18.65 20.39
C ASP A 143 -5.43 -18.19 19.23
N LEU A 144 -5.25 -18.71 18.01
CA LEU A 144 -6.08 -18.34 16.86
C LEU A 144 -7.24 -19.34 16.69
N PRO A 145 -8.43 -19.11 17.29
CA PRO A 145 -9.59 -19.96 17.03
C PRO A 145 -9.99 -19.86 15.56
N VAL A 146 -10.48 -20.96 15.00
CA VAL A 146 -11.00 -20.98 13.63
C VAL A 146 -12.27 -20.13 13.60
N ASN A 147 -12.20 -18.93 13.02
CA ASN A 147 -13.33 -18.02 12.90
C ASN A 147 -14.00 -18.17 11.52
N HIS A 148 -15.18 -18.79 11.51
CA HIS A 148 -16.02 -18.97 10.33
C HIS A 148 -17.20 -17.99 10.25
N CYS A 149 -17.32 -17.07 11.20
CA CYS A 149 -18.42 -16.11 11.23
C CYS A 149 -18.35 -15.19 9.99
N TYR A 150 -19.50 -14.78 9.48
CA TYR A 150 -19.65 -13.89 8.33
C TYR A 150 -20.08 -12.46 8.71
N SER A 151 -20.51 -12.25 9.96
CA SER A 151 -21.02 -10.97 10.48
C SER A 151 -20.50 -10.65 11.89
N ILE A 152 -20.60 -9.38 12.33
CA ILE A 152 -20.26 -8.96 13.71
C ILE A 152 -21.19 -9.67 14.70
N GLU A 153 -22.45 -9.78 14.31
CA GLU A 153 -23.52 -10.39 15.07
C GLU A 153 -23.21 -11.88 15.32
N GLU A 154 -22.74 -12.60 14.31
CA GLU A 154 -22.29 -14.00 14.46
C GLU A 154 -21.06 -14.12 15.36
N ILE A 155 -20.09 -13.22 15.24
CA ILE A 155 -18.89 -13.21 16.12
C ILE A 155 -19.30 -12.98 17.57
N ARG A 156 -20.20 -12.03 17.83
CA ARG A 156 -20.72 -11.73 19.18
C ARG A 156 -21.59 -12.86 19.75
N ALA A 157 -22.30 -13.59 18.88
CA ALA A 157 -23.15 -14.70 19.27
C ALA A 157 -22.38 -16.02 19.46
N SER A 158 -21.24 -16.18 18.78
CA SER A 158 -20.32 -17.28 19.01
C SER A 158 -19.50 -17.03 20.26
N GLU A 159 -19.30 -18.04 21.12
CA GLU A 159 -18.29 -17.99 22.20
C GLU A 159 -16.84 -17.96 21.64
N ALA A 160 -16.66 -17.81 20.32
CA ALA A 160 -15.35 -17.63 19.72
C ALA A 160 -14.77 -16.30 20.19
N SER A 161 -13.62 -16.34 20.87
CA SER A 161 -12.92 -15.11 21.25
C SER A 161 -12.57 -14.32 19.98
N PRO A 162 -13.11 -13.10 19.79
CA PRO A 162 -12.70 -12.23 18.69
C PRO A 162 -11.29 -11.65 18.94
N TYR A 163 -10.72 -11.93 20.12
CA TYR A 163 -9.53 -11.28 20.63
C TYR A 163 -8.32 -12.15 20.39
N PHE A 164 -7.66 -11.88 19.27
CA PHE A 164 -6.30 -12.32 19.03
C PHE A 164 -5.33 -11.50 19.89
N GLU A 165 -5.44 -11.49 21.22
CA GLU A 165 -4.74 -10.51 22.07
C GLU A 165 -3.22 -10.43 21.78
N ASN A 166 -2.58 -11.58 21.62
CA ASN A 166 -1.16 -11.66 21.29
C ASN A 166 -0.87 -11.11 19.88
N ALA A 167 -1.69 -11.45 18.89
CA ALA A 167 -1.55 -10.93 17.52
C ALA A 167 -1.86 -9.43 17.45
N VAL A 168 -2.94 -8.96 18.06
CA VAL A 168 -3.32 -7.55 18.19
C VAL A 168 -2.18 -6.78 18.83
N ARG A 169 -1.58 -7.29 19.92
CA ARG A 169 -0.44 -6.64 20.57
C ARG A 169 0.78 -6.55 19.64
N LYS A 170 1.15 -7.64 18.96
CA LYS A 170 2.29 -7.66 18.02
C LYS A 170 2.07 -6.72 16.84
N PHE A 171 0.91 -6.78 16.18
CA PHE A 171 0.59 -5.91 15.05
C PHE A 171 0.39 -4.45 15.46
N SER A 172 -0.17 -4.18 16.65
CA SER A 172 -0.24 -2.82 17.19
C SER A 172 1.15 -2.24 17.41
N LYS A 173 2.08 -3.03 17.99
CA LYS A 173 3.47 -2.62 18.15
C LYS A 173 4.14 -2.34 16.80
N LEU A 174 3.90 -3.19 15.79
CA LEU A 174 4.40 -2.96 14.44
C LEU A 174 3.82 -1.66 13.85
N ALA A 175 2.50 -1.49 13.87
CA ALA A 175 1.82 -0.30 13.36
C ALA A 175 2.27 0.99 14.05
N SER A 176 2.53 0.95 15.35
CA SER A 176 3.08 2.09 16.12
C SER A 176 4.53 2.42 15.77
N SER A 177 5.31 1.46 15.26
CA SER A 177 6.69 1.69 14.81
C SER A 177 6.77 2.37 13.42
N LEU A 178 5.67 2.36 12.66
CA LEU A 178 5.60 2.95 11.33
C LEU A 178 5.44 4.48 11.40
N THR A 179 6.10 5.17 10.46
CA THR A 179 5.88 6.60 10.25
C THR A 179 4.44 6.89 9.85
N ARG A 180 4.05 8.16 9.89
CA ARG A 180 2.70 8.57 9.52
C ARG A 180 2.37 8.25 8.05
N ALA A 181 3.31 8.46 7.13
CA ALA A 181 3.11 8.08 5.73
C ALA A 181 3.08 6.58 5.52
N GLN A 182 3.88 5.81 6.27
CA GLN A 182 3.81 4.34 6.21
C GLN A 182 2.45 3.82 6.69
N ARG A 183 1.88 4.40 7.76
CA ARG A 183 0.52 4.05 8.21
C ARG A 183 -0.54 4.39 7.16
N PHE A 184 -0.44 5.56 6.55
CA PHE A 184 -1.34 5.93 5.45
C PHE A 184 -1.19 5.03 4.23
N ALA A 185 0.05 4.72 3.83
CA ALA A 185 0.35 3.78 2.76
C ALA A 185 -0.23 2.38 3.06
N THR A 186 -0.21 1.94 4.32
CA THR A 186 -0.85 0.69 4.74
C THR A 186 -2.35 0.73 4.45
N ILE A 187 -3.05 1.82 4.80
CA ILE A 187 -4.47 1.98 4.53
C ILE A 187 -4.74 2.00 3.01
N LEU A 188 -3.93 2.74 2.24
CA LEU A 188 -4.07 2.79 0.78
C LEU A 188 -3.92 1.42 0.14
N VAL A 189 -2.87 0.68 0.49
CA VAL A 189 -2.58 -0.64 -0.10
C VAL A 189 -3.61 -1.69 0.33
N SER A 190 -4.12 -1.60 1.57
CA SER A 190 -5.22 -2.45 2.05
C SER A 190 -6.49 -2.22 1.21
N ASN A 191 -6.86 -0.95 1.00
CA ASN A 191 -8.05 -0.57 0.24
C ASN A 191 -7.99 -1.02 -1.24
N MET A 192 -6.81 -1.00 -1.88
CA MET A 192 -6.64 -1.47 -3.26
C MET A 192 -7.16 -2.90 -3.47
N TRP A 193 -7.03 -3.74 -2.45
CA TRP A 193 -7.42 -5.13 -2.51
C TRP A 193 -8.67 -5.46 -1.70
N ARG A 194 -9.51 -4.43 -1.43
CA ARG A 194 -10.76 -4.54 -0.66
C ARG A 194 -10.54 -5.08 0.75
N ASP A 195 -9.47 -4.61 1.40
CA ASP A 195 -9.15 -4.92 2.79
C ASP A 195 -9.06 -6.42 3.08
N PHE A 196 -8.47 -7.20 2.16
CA PHE A 196 -8.35 -8.63 2.35
C PHE A 196 -7.53 -8.99 3.61
N SER A 197 -6.45 -8.24 3.91
CA SER A 197 -5.60 -8.50 5.07
C SER A 197 -4.80 -7.27 5.51
N ILE A 198 -5.09 -6.79 6.71
CA ILE A 198 -4.32 -5.69 7.33
C ILE A 198 -2.95 -6.17 7.81
N SER A 199 -2.87 -7.40 8.33
CA SER A 199 -1.63 -8.01 8.81
C SER A 199 -0.62 -8.16 7.68
N MET A 200 -1.01 -8.74 6.55
CA MET A 200 -0.14 -8.87 5.38
C MET A 200 0.30 -7.50 4.84
N THR A 201 -0.59 -6.50 4.87
CA THR A 201 -0.27 -5.15 4.42
C THR A 201 0.71 -4.44 5.36
N LEU A 202 0.54 -4.59 6.67
CA LEU A 202 1.49 -4.08 7.67
C LEU A 202 2.87 -4.70 7.48
N LEU A 203 2.95 -6.02 7.24
CA LEU A 203 4.22 -6.69 6.98
C LEU A 203 4.86 -6.23 5.67
N LEU A 204 4.08 -6.00 4.61
CA LEU A 204 4.58 -5.47 3.34
C LEU A 204 5.19 -4.08 3.52
N ILE A 205 4.48 -3.15 4.17
CA ILE A 205 4.96 -1.78 4.38
C ILE A 205 6.17 -1.75 5.32
N ALA A 206 6.21 -2.65 6.31
CA ALA A 206 7.38 -2.87 7.16
C ALA A 206 8.52 -3.62 6.46
N LYS A 207 8.35 -4.03 5.19
CA LYS A 207 9.30 -4.81 4.38
C LYS A 207 9.69 -6.16 4.99
N LEU A 208 8.81 -6.74 5.78
CA LEU A 208 8.91 -8.11 6.27
C LEU A 208 8.37 -9.12 5.25
N VAL A 209 7.70 -8.64 4.19
CA VAL A 209 7.14 -9.42 3.09
C VAL A 209 7.50 -8.75 1.76
N THR A 210 7.78 -9.57 0.73
CA THR A 210 8.04 -9.07 -0.63
C THR A 210 6.73 -8.71 -1.35
N PRO A 211 6.74 -7.76 -2.31
CA PRO A 211 5.56 -7.47 -3.13
C PRO A 211 5.01 -8.71 -3.85
N GLU A 212 5.89 -9.62 -4.26
CA GLU A 212 5.53 -10.88 -4.91
C GLU A 212 4.76 -11.81 -3.96
N ASP A 213 5.22 -11.97 -2.71
CA ASP A 213 4.55 -12.82 -1.73
C ASP A 213 3.22 -12.22 -1.27
N TYR A 214 3.15 -10.88 -1.13
CA TYR A 214 1.89 -10.19 -0.90
C TYR A 214 0.89 -10.45 -2.04
N PHE A 215 1.31 -10.33 -3.30
CA PHE A 215 0.42 -10.57 -4.44
C PHE A 215 -0.04 -12.03 -4.53
N LYS A 216 0.83 -13.00 -4.21
CA LYS A 216 0.43 -14.41 -4.10
C LYS A 216 -0.67 -14.59 -3.05
N ALA A 217 -0.55 -13.91 -1.89
CA ALA A 217 -1.58 -13.95 -0.87
C ALA A 217 -2.90 -13.34 -1.38
N VAL A 218 -2.86 -12.19 -2.05
CA VAL A 218 -4.04 -11.60 -2.70
C VAL A 218 -4.71 -12.60 -3.64
N LEU A 219 -3.95 -13.27 -4.50
CA LEU A 219 -4.50 -14.23 -5.46
C LEU A 219 -5.23 -15.39 -4.77
N VAL A 220 -4.59 -15.98 -3.75
CA VAL A 220 -5.12 -17.12 -3.00
C VAL A 220 -6.37 -16.74 -2.19
N PHE A 221 -6.33 -15.61 -1.49
CA PHE A 221 -7.43 -15.21 -0.60
C PHE A 221 -8.60 -14.56 -1.32
N ARG A 222 -8.40 -13.96 -2.51
CA ARG A 222 -9.45 -13.23 -3.22
C ARG A 222 -10.10 -14.01 -4.35
N TYR A 223 -9.32 -14.78 -5.11
CA TYR A 223 -9.83 -15.39 -6.33
C TYR A 223 -10.22 -16.85 -6.15
N GLU A 224 -9.87 -17.47 -5.01
CA GLU A 224 -10.02 -18.91 -4.74
C GLU A 224 -9.43 -19.81 -5.86
N ASP A 225 -8.73 -19.21 -6.83
CA ASP A 225 -8.17 -19.84 -8.02
C ASP A 225 -6.67 -19.89 -7.82
N PHE A 226 -6.22 -20.85 -7.00
CA PHE A 226 -4.82 -21.20 -7.00
C PHE A 226 -4.58 -22.26 -8.06
N ARG A 227 -4.20 -21.79 -9.24
CA ARG A 227 -3.44 -22.63 -10.17
C ARG A 227 -1.98 -22.51 -9.76
N GLU A 228 -1.27 -23.64 -9.68
CA GLU A 228 0.19 -23.64 -9.48
C GLU A 228 0.93 -22.74 -10.49
N ARG A 229 0.29 -22.45 -11.64
CA ARG A 229 0.80 -21.54 -12.67
C ARG A 229 -0.15 -20.37 -12.91
N LEU A 230 0.34 -19.17 -12.62
CA LEU A 230 -0.31 -17.91 -13.00
C LEU A 230 -0.53 -17.83 -14.53
N THR A 231 -1.71 -17.36 -14.93
CA THR A 231 -1.99 -16.98 -16.32
C THR A 231 -1.08 -15.83 -16.78
N LYS A 232 -0.94 -15.63 -18.10
CA LYS A 232 -0.17 -14.50 -18.64
C LYS A 232 -0.69 -13.15 -18.12
N ALA A 233 -2.00 -13.01 -17.99
CA ALA A 233 -2.64 -11.82 -17.42
C ALA A 233 -2.26 -11.61 -15.94
N GLN A 234 -2.36 -12.67 -15.11
CA GLN A 234 -1.98 -12.59 -13.69
C GLN A 234 -0.48 -12.32 -13.48
N LYS A 235 0.40 -12.84 -14.34
CA LYS A 235 1.84 -12.54 -14.28
C LYS A 235 2.11 -11.07 -14.58
N GLU A 236 1.42 -10.52 -15.57
CA GLU A 236 1.55 -9.12 -15.94
C GLU A 236 0.96 -8.20 -14.87
N GLU A 237 -0.20 -8.55 -14.29
CA GLU A 237 -0.78 -7.86 -13.14
C GLU A 237 0.16 -7.89 -11.93
N SER A 238 0.75 -9.06 -11.63
CA SER A 238 1.74 -9.23 -10.56
C SER A 238 2.95 -8.32 -10.75
N ARG A 239 3.51 -8.28 -11.97
CA ARG A 239 4.64 -7.38 -12.29
C ARG A 239 4.25 -5.92 -12.11
N ARG A 240 3.06 -5.53 -12.57
CA ARG A 240 2.58 -4.14 -12.45
C ARG A 240 2.39 -3.74 -10.99
N PHE A 241 1.77 -4.62 -10.21
CA PHE A 241 1.59 -4.42 -8.78
C PHE A 241 2.93 -4.31 -8.06
N ALA A 242 3.85 -5.24 -8.31
CA ALA A 242 5.18 -5.23 -7.72
C ALA A 242 5.90 -3.91 -7.99
N GLN A 243 5.83 -3.39 -9.22
CA GLN A 243 6.43 -2.10 -9.55
C GLN A 243 5.77 -0.93 -8.80
N LYS A 244 4.42 -0.86 -8.75
CA LYS A 244 3.70 0.18 -7.98
C LYS A 244 4.12 0.17 -6.49
N ILE A 245 4.20 -1.02 -5.89
CA ILE A 245 4.59 -1.16 -4.49
C ILE A 245 6.07 -0.85 -4.29
N GLN A 246 6.96 -1.27 -5.18
CA GLN A 246 8.39 -0.94 -5.07
C GLN A 246 8.63 0.57 -5.15
N ASN A 247 7.93 1.28 -6.05
CA ASN A 247 8.02 2.73 -6.14
C ASN A 247 7.50 3.40 -4.85
N LEU A 248 6.38 2.93 -4.32
CA LEU A 248 5.86 3.37 -3.03
C LEU A 248 6.86 3.15 -1.89
N LEU A 249 7.44 1.96 -1.76
CA LEU A 249 8.41 1.64 -0.71
C LEU A 249 9.67 2.51 -0.83
N LYS A 250 10.17 2.75 -2.05
CA LYS A 250 11.28 3.68 -2.31
C LYS A 250 10.92 5.10 -1.87
N ALA A 251 9.72 5.58 -2.20
CA ALA A 251 9.27 6.91 -1.78
C ALA A 251 9.18 7.02 -0.26
N LEU A 252 8.68 5.98 0.42
CA LEU A 252 8.58 5.94 1.88
C LEU A 252 9.95 5.94 2.60
N ASP A 253 11.02 5.52 1.91
CA ASP A 253 12.39 5.53 2.43
C ASP A 253 13.16 6.81 2.14
N SER A 254 12.72 7.57 1.13
CA SER A 254 13.38 8.81 0.69
C SER A 254 13.54 9.79 1.85
N ASN A 255 14.69 10.45 1.90
CA ASN A 255 14.91 11.50 2.89
C ASN A 255 13.95 12.69 2.67
N GLY A 256 13.50 12.91 1.43
CA GLY A 256 12.49 13.92 1.11
C GLY A 256 11.15 13.67 1.80
N ILE A 257 10.72 12.41 1.94
CA ILE A 257 9.44 12.14 2.60
C ILE A 257 9.52 12.37 4.11
N LYS A 258 10.69 12.10 4.71
CA LYS A 258 10.95 12.37 6.14
C LYS A 258 10.98 13.86 6.45
N GLN A 259 11.25 14.71 5.45
CA GLN A 259 11.20 16.17 5.60
C GLN A 259 9.79 16.74 5.42
N LEU A 260 8.90 16.02 4.73
CA LEU A 260 7.50 16.38 4.51
C LEU A 260 6.57 15.97 5.68
N ILE A 261 7.03 15.10 6.59
CA ILE A 261 6.24 14.47 7.67
C ILE A 261 6.83 14.82 9.03
#